data_AF-A0AAJ7LGS3-F1
#
_entry.id   AF-A0AAJ7LGS3-F1
#
_cell.length_a   1.000
_cell.length_b   1.000
_cell.length_c   1.000
_cell.angle_alpha   90.00
_cell.angle_beta   90.00
_cell.angle_gamma   90.00
#
_symmetry.space_group_name_H-M   'P 1'
#
loop_
_entity.id
_entity.type
_entity.pdbx_description
1 polymer ?
#
loop_
_entity_poly.entity_id
_entity_poly.type
_entity_poly.pdbx_seq_one_letter_code
_entity_poly.pdbx_strand_id
1 'polypeptide(L)'
;MVVPEVITFSCAYPLETNTSLDAVIRPPFHRDALSGSGDKATAHMYLFRDSSYLGIYPAGEVTLPVGSTLHVGVFVDESDQSFAVVLEDCFTTHSSNPDDPMQHLLIHSGCPIDPRRVSVVENGLSLRALFSAMLHPLQGDNPYSFLHCRLSLCNKRSNNCVPFCRGRARRFVPRFVPHFAQLDPLTIGPITWEK
;
A
#
# COMPACT_ATOMS: atom_id res chain seq x y z
N MET A 1 -19.45 24.83 -38.32
CA MET A 1 -18.56 23.67 -38.06
C MET A 1 -17.29 24.22 -37.43
N VAL A 2 -17.04 23.92 -36.16
CA VAL A 2 -15.82 24.35 -35.44
C VAL A 2 -14.84 23.18 -35.52
N VAL A 3 -13.66 23.42 -36.11
CA VAL A 3 -12.60 22.41 -36.19
C VAL A 3 -11.84 22.46 -34.85
N PRO A 4 -11.70 21.34 -34.12
CA PRO A 4 -10.94 21.33 -32.88
C PRO A 4 -9.44 21.41 -33.21
N GLU A 5 -8.78 22.45 -32.70
CA GLU A 5 -7.34 22.63 -32.82
C GLU A 5 -6.64 21.76 -31.77
N VAL A 6 -5.83 20.80 -32.23
CA VAL A 6 -5.11 19.87 -31.36
C VAL A 6 -3.80 20.51 -30.93
N ILE A 7 -3.72 20.92 -29.66
CA ILE A 7 -2.50 21.47 -29.07
C ILE A 7 -1.67 20.32 -28.50
N THR A 8 -0.54 20.01 -29.15
CA THR A 8 0.45 19.06 -28.65
C THR A 8 1.37 19.74 -27.64
N PHE A 9 1.45 19.22 -26.42
CA PHE A 9 2.44 19.62 -25.42
C PHE A 9 3.44 18.49 -25.18
N SER A 10 4.70 18.86 -24.96
CA SER A 10 5.78 17.95 -24.58
C SER A 10 6.62 18.61 -23.50
N CYS A 11 6.86 17.90 -22.40
CA CYS A 11 7.82 18.31 -21.38
C CYS A 11 9.14 17.57 -21.59
N ALA A 12 10.25 18.29 -21.43
CA ALA A 12 11.60 17.72 -21.42
C ALA A 12 12.29 18.12 -20.11
N TYR A 13 12.96 17.17 -19.48
CA TYR A 13 13.71 17.38 -18.25
C TYR A 13 15.21 17.30 -18.55
N PRO A 14 16.04 18.19 -17.96
CA PRO A 14 17.48 18.13 -18.15
C PRO A 14 18.06 16.86 -17.53
N LEU A 15 18.90 16.15 -18.29
CA LEU A 15 19.48 14.86 -17.88
C LEU A 15 20.56 15.00 -16.80
N GLU A 16 21.12 16.21 -16.61
CA GLU A 16 22.12 16.50 -15.60
C GLU A 16 21.73 17.76 -14.82
N THR A 17 21.53 17.63 -13.52
CA THR A 17 21.27 18.74 -12.60
C THR A 17 22.38 18.78 -11.55
N ASN A 18 23.29 19.75 -11.64
CA ASN A 18 24.23 20.01 -10.55
C ASN A 18 23.51 20.80 -9.46
N THR A 19 23.13 20.13 -8.38
CA THR A 19 22.55 20.75 -7.19
C THR A 19 23.61 20.85 -6.10
N SER A 20 24.02 22.07 -5.72
CA SER A 20 24.84 22.29 -4.52
C SER A 20 23.93 22.64 -3.34
N LEU A 21 24.05 21.91 -2.23
CA LEU A 21 23.45 22.32 -0.96
C LEU A 21 24.30 23.41 -0.32
N ASP A 22 23.71 24.59 -0.09
CA ASP A 22 24.35 25.69 0.68
C ASP A 22 24.06 25.54 2.19
N ALA A 23 24.27 24.34 2.72
CA ALA A 23 24.08 24.04 4.14
C ALA A 23 25.36 23.47 4.73
N VAL A 24 25.89 24.13 5.76
CA VAL A 24 27.08 23.66 6.49
C VAL A 24 26.69 22.50 7.38
N ILE A 25 27.06 21.27 6.99
CA ILE A 25 26.86 20.06 7.79
C ILE A 25 27.89 20.04 8.91
N ARG A 26 27.46 20.16 10.18
CA ARG A 26 28.30 19.93 11.36
C ARG A 26 27.90 18.60 12.01
N PRO A 27 28.63 17.50 11.80
CA PRO A 27 28.29 16.23 12.43
C PRO A 27 28.70 16.28 13.91
N PRO A 28 27.79 15.97 14.86
CA PRO A 28 28.20 15.73 16.24
C PRO A 28 28.91 14.37 16.31
N PHE A 29 30.20 14.39 16.62
CA PHE A 29 30.92 13.19 17.03
C PHE A 29 30.51 12.83 18.46
N HIS A 30 29.57 11.91 18.62
CA HIS A 30 29.34 11.19 19.87
C HIS A 30 29.71 9.72 19.65
N ARG A 31 30.74 9.26 20.36
CA ARG A 31 31.18 7.85 20.35
C ARG A 31 30.31 7.07 21.33
N ASP A 32 29.13 6.68 20.90
CA ASP A 32 28.33 5.64 21.55
C ASP A 32 27.86 4.65 20.47
N ALA A 33 27.87 3.35 20.81
CA ALA A 33 27.68 2.24 19.88
C ALA A 33 26.45 2.45 18.96
N LEU A 34 26.71 2.52 17.65
CA LEU A 34 25.71 2.83 16.62
C LEU A 34 24.75 1.64 16.41
N SER A 35 23.63 1.64 17.13
CA SER A 35 22.41 1.01 16.64
C SER A 35 21.70 2.01 15.74
N GLY A 36 22.06 2.03 14.45
CA GLY A 36 21.49 2.96 13.49
C GLY A 36 20.01 2.68 13.23
N SER A 37 19.13 3.47 13.84
CA SER A 37 17.74 3.60 13.37
C SER A 37 17.76 4.65 12.26
N GLY A 38 17.71 4.21 11.00
CA GLY A 38 17.47 5.12 9.87
C GLY A 38 16.07 5.75 9.96
N ASP A 39 15.85 6.81 9.17
CA ASP A 39 14.52 7.41 9.03
C ASP A 39 13.51 6.33 8.59
N LYS A 40 12.30 6.37 9.17
CA LYS A 40 11.23 5.41 8.86
C LYS A 40 10.78 5.64 7.41
N ALA A 41 10.84 4.60 6.58
CA ALA A 41 10.40 4.68 5.19
C ALA A 41 8.96 5.16 5.09
N THR A 42 8.66 6.02 4.10
CA THR A 42 7.32 6.57 3.90
C THR A 42 6.56 5.73 2.88
N ALA A 43 5.29 5.43 3.15
CA ALA A 43 4.46 4.61 2.27
C ALA A 43 3.15 5.33 1.91
N HIS A 44 2.65 5.06 0.71
CA HIS A 44 1.43 5.64 0.14
C HIS A 44 0.51 4.56 -0.36
N MET A 45 -0.79 4.75 -0.18
CA MET A 45 -1.84 3.85 -0.66
C MET A 45 -2.77 4.61 -1.60
N TYR A 46 -3.07 3.98 -2.74
CA TYR A 46 -3.92 4.55 -3.78
C TYR A 46 -5.00 3.55 -4.20
N LEU A 47 -6.16 4.10 -4.53
CA LEU A 47 -7.23 3.36 -5.17
C LEU A 47 -7.23 3.63 -6.66
N PHE A 48 -7.29 2.57 -7.45
CA PHE A 48 -7.28 2.59 -8.90
C PHE A 48 -8.67 2.28 -9.45
N ARG A 49 -8.98 2.89 -10.60
CA ARG A 49 -10.25 2.74 -11.31
C ARG A 49 -10.45 1.36 -11.89
N ASP A 50 -9.37 0.68 -12.25
CA ASP A 50 -9.39 -0.60 -12.94
C ASP A 50 -8.11 -1.43 -12.68
N SER A 51 -8.09 -2.63 -13.26
CA SER A 51 -6.98 -3.58 -13.18
C SER A 51 -5.71 -3.17 -13.91
N SER A 52 -5.69 -2.05 -14.64
CA SER A 52 -4.49 -1.55 -15.30
C SER A 52 -3.57 -0.82 -14.32
N TYR A 53 -4.08 -0.42 -13.14
CA TYR A 53 -3.33 0.33 -12.11
C TYR A 53 -2.69 1.63 -12.64
N LEU A 54 -3.35 2.31 -13.59
CA LEU A 54 -2.88 3.58 -14.15
C LEU A 54 -3.76 4.77 -13.72
N GLY A 55 -5.07 4.59 -13.69
CA GLY A 55 -6.02 5.65 -13.32
C GLY A 55 -6.30 5.65 -11.81
N ILE A 56 -5.79 6.64 -11.08
CA ILE A 56 -6.01 6.78 -9.63
C ILE A 56 -7.33 7.54 -9.38
N TYR A 57 -8.06 7.19 -8.33
CA TYR A 57 -9.18 8.01 -7.83
C TYR A 57 -8.66 9.29 -7.17
N PRO A 58 -9.34 10.44 -7.35
CA PRO A 58 -8.94 11.66 -6.66
C PRO A 58 -9.03 11.48 -5.15
N ALA A 59 -8.26 12.28 -4.41
CA ALA A 59 -8.37 12.32 -2.95
C ALA A 59 -9.80 12.74 -2.54
N GLY A 60 -10.36 12.05 -1.56
CA GLY A 60 -11.71 12.31 -1.05
C GLY A 60 -12.57 11.05 -1.01
N GLU A 61 -13.87 11.25 -0.95
CA GLU A 61 -14.86 10.17 -0.97
C GLU A 61 -14.92 9.51 -2.35
N VAL A 62 -14.93 8.18 -2.37
CA VAL A 62 -15.08 7.38 -3.60
C VAL A 62 -16.35 6.56 -3.51
N THR A 63 -17.26 6.76 -4.47
CA THR A 63 -18.50 5.97 -4.60
C THR A 63 -18.33 4.93 -5.69
N LEU A 64 -18.69 3.68 -5.39
CA LEU A 64 -18.59 2.55 -6.31
C LEU A 64 -19.89 1.76 -6.38
N PRO A 65 -20.25 1.18 -7.53
CA PRO A 65 -21.38 0.26 -7.61
C PRO A 65 -21.18 -0.97 -6.71
N VAL A 66 -22.24 -1.45 -6.06
CA VAL A 66 -22.20 -2.69 -5.27
C VAL A 66 -21.68 -3.85 -6.12
N GLY A 67 -20.72 -4.61 -5.58
CA GLY A 67 -20.09 -5.74 -6.26
C GLY A 67 -18.92 -5.36 -7.18
N SER A 68 -18.56 -4.07 -7.23
CA SER A 68 -17.35 -3.63 -7.93
C SER A 68 -16.08 -4.15 -7.26
N THR A 69 -15.07 -4.44 -8.06
CA THR A 69 -13.74 -4.81 -7.60
C THR A 69 -12.94 -3.55 -7.28
N LEU A 70 -12.46 -3.43 -6.05
CA LEU A 70 -11.48 -2.41 -5.67
C LEU A 70 -10.10 -2.83 -6.18
N HIS A 71 -9.40 -1.91 -6.84
CA HIS A 71 -8.01 -2.09 -7.23
C HIS A 71 -7.14 -1.20 -6.37
N VAL A 72 -6.26 -1.79 -5.58
CA VAL A 72 -5.48 -1.07 -4.56
C VAL A 72 -4.00 -1.25 -4.84
N GLY A 73 -3.25 -0.15 -4.76
CA GLY A 73 -1.80 -0.19 -4.83
C GLY A 73 -1.15 0.54 -3.66
N VAL A 74 -0.08 -0.05 -3.17
CA VAL A 74 0.76 0.49 -2.10
C VAL A 74 2.15 0.71 -2.67
N PHE A 75 2.75 1.85 -2.37
CA PHE A 75 4.07 2.27 -2.85
C PHE A 75 4.88 2.77 -1.67
N VAL A 76 6.13 2.34 -1.55
CA VAL A 76 7.06 2.84 -0.53
C VAL A 76 8.10 3.72 -1.20
N ASP A 77 8.31 4.90 -0.64
CA ASP A 77 9.43 5.78 -0.99
C ASP A 77 10.68 5.29 -0.27
N GLU A 78 11.39 4.37 -0.93
CA GLU A 78 12.65 3.80 -0.48
C GLU A 78 13.66 3.85 -1.63
N SER A 79 14.88 4.27 -1.32
CA SER A 79 15.96 4.42 -2.30
C SER A 79 16.61 3.08 -2.64
N ASP A 80 16.69 2.17 -1.67
CA ASP A 80 17.34 0.87 -1.86
C ASP A 80 16.37 -0.17 -2.44
N GLN A 81 16.56 -0.48 -3.73
CA GLN A 81 15.82 -1.51 -4.45
C GLN A 81 16.06 -2.93 -3.93
N SER A 82 16.99 -3.14 -2.98
CA SER A 82 17.17 -4.41 -2.28
C SER A 82 15.99 -4.74 -1.37
N PHE A 83 15.18 -3.74 -1.01
CA PHE A 83 13.94 -3.93 -0.26
C PHE A 83 12.75 -4.27 -1.17
N ALA A 84 11.76 -4.91 -0.56
CA ALA A 84 10.44 -5.09 -1.10
C ALA A 84 9.39 -4.81 -0.01
N VAL A 85 8.27 -4.23 -0.40
CA VAL A 85 7.13 -4.04 0.49
C VAL A 85 6.32 -5.33 0.56
N VAL A 86 5.95 -5.71 1.77
CA VAL A 86 5.08 -6.85 2.04
C VAL A 86 3.81 -6.33 2.71
N LEU A 87 2.66 -6.58 2.09
CA LEU A 87 1.34 -6.43 2.73
C LEU A 87 1.24 -7.51 3.80
N GLU A 88 1.25 -7.15 5.08
CA GLU A 88 1.05 -8.12 6.15
C GLU A 88 -0.44 -8.38 6.32
N ASP A 89 -1.18 -7.35 6.76
CA ASP A 89 -2.61 -7.43 6.97
C ASP A 89 -3.31 -6.28 6.24
N CYS A 90 -4.33 -6.58 5.44
CA CYS A 90 -5.23 -5.56 4.90
C CYS A 90 -6.66 -5.90 5.29
N PHE A 91 -7.40 -4.92 5.76
CA PHE A 91 -8.73 -5.10 6.33
C PHE A 91 -9.58 -3.84 6.16
N THR A 92 -10.89 -4.01 6.25
CA THR A 92 -11.83 -2.90 6.16
C THR A 92 -12.60 -2.72 7.46
N THR A 93 -12.95 -1.48 7.76
CA THR A 93 -13.73 -1.06 8.93
C THR A 93 -14.78 -0.04 8.51
N HIS A 94 -15.66 0.35 9.44
CA HIS A 94 -16.63 1.44 9.23
C HIS A 94 -16.15 2.80 9.73
N SER A 95 -14.92 2.90 10.25
CA SER A 95 -14.36 4.13 10.79
C SER A 95 -12.94 4.35 10.27
N SER A 96 -12.46 5.59 10.30
CA SER A 96 -11.08 5.88 9.91
C SER A 96 -10.04 5.34 10.91
N ASN A 97 -10.48 4.72 12.00
CA ASN A 97 -9.59 4.15 13.02
C ASN A 97 -9.18 2.71 12.64
N PRO A 98 -7.89 2.43 12.37
CA PRO A 98 -7.41 1.07 12.07
C PRO A 98 -7.55 0.09 13.25
N ASP A 99 -7.78 0.57 14.47
CA ASP A 99 -7.96 -0.26 15.67
C ASP A 99 -9.43 -0.49 16.04
N ASP A 100 -10.36 -0.17 15.13
CA ASP A 100 -11.78 -0.51 15.28
C ASP A 100 -11.95 -2.02 15.51
N PRO A 101 -12.75 -2.47 16.50
CA PRO A 101 -12.94 -3.91 16.75
C PRO A 101 -13.66 -4.63 15.61
N MET A 102 -14.46 -3.92 14.81
CA MET A 102 -15.21 -4.50 13.71
C MET A 102 -14.39 -4.43 12.41
N GLN A 103 -13.45 -5.37 12.28
CA GLN A 103 -12.57 -5.50 11.13
C GLN A 103 -13.02 -6.64 10.22
N HIS A 104 -12.91 -6.44 8.91
CA HIS A 104 -13.08 -7.50 7.93
C HIS A 104 -11.77 -7.71 7.17
N LEU A 105 -11.10 -8.81 7.48
CA LEU A 105 -9.79 -9.14 6.91
C LEU A 105 -9.91 -9.56 5.44
N LEU A 106 -9.10 -8.93 4.58
CA LEU A 106 -8.97 -9.26 3.16
C LEU A 106 -7.68 -10.05 2.91
N ILE A 107 -6.59 -9.58 3.50
CA ILE A 107 -5.25 -10.18 3.44
C ILE A 107 -4.77 -10.36 4.87
N HIS A 108 -4.18 -11.51 5.16
CA HIS A 108 -3.53 -11.79 6.44
C HIS A 108 -2.21 -12.52 6.20
N SER A 109 -1.15 -12.08 6.86
CA SER A 109 0.22 -12.57 6.63
C SER A 109 0.64 -12.61 5.15
N GLY A 110 0.20 -11.61 4.37
CA GLY A 110 0.46 -11.51 2.93
C GLY A 110 -0.34 -12.44 2.02
N CYS A 111 -1.27 -13.21 2.58
CA CYS A 111 -2.12 -14.12 1.81
C CYS A 111 -3.59 -13.67 1.81
N PRO A 112 -4.32 -13.84 0.69
CA PRO A 112 -5.75 -13.56 0.64
C PRO A 112 -6.50 -14.51 1.56
N ILE A 113 -7.43 -13.98 2.37
CA ILE A 113 -8.31 -14.78 3.22
C ILE A 113 -9.28 -15.60 2.37
N ASP A 114 -9.89 -14.96 1.38
CA ASP A 114 -10.75 -15.61 0.38
C ASP A 114 -10.19 -15.36 -1.03
N PRO A 115 -9.56 -16.37 -1.67
CA PRO A 115 -8.97 -16.22 -3.00
C PRO A 115 -10.01 -16.02 -4.12
N ARG A 116 -11.31 -16.19 -3.84
CA ARG A 116 -12.38 -15.89 -4.80
C ARG A 116 -12.74 -14.40 -4.82
N ARG A 117 -12.48 -13.70 -3.72
CA ARG A 117 -12.81 -12.27 -3.55
C ARG A 117 -11.59 -11.39 -3.61
N VAL A 118 -10.45 -11.88 -3.15
CA VAL A 118 -9.19 -11.13 -3.06
C VAL A 118 -8.16 -11.79 -3.95
N SER A 119 -7.59 -11.01 -4.87
CA SER A 119 -6.48 -11.41 -5.74
C SER A 119 -5.29 -10.52 -5.44
N VAL A 120 -4.16 -11.13 -5.07
CA VAL A 120 -2.89 -10.41 -4.83
C VAL A 120 -2.08 -10.51 -6.12
N VAL A 121 -1.86 -9.36 -6.76
CA VAL A 121 -1.17 -9.25 -8.05
C VAL A 121 0.34 -9.16 -7.85
N GLU A 122 0.77 -8.35 -6.88
CA GLU A 122 2.18 -8.16 -6.55
C GLU A 122 2.32 -7.98 -5.04
N ASN A 123 3.17 -8.77 -4.37
CA ASN A 123 3.46 -8.64 -2.95
C ASN A 123 4.86 -9.21 -2.65
N GLY A 124 5.74 -8.43 -2.03
CA GLY A 124 7.10 -8.86 -1.67
C GLY A 124 8.08 -8.99 -2.85
N LEU A 125 7.77 -8.43 -4.02
CA LEU A 125 8.66 -8.46 -5.20
C LEU A 125 9.46 -7.16 -5.37
N SER A 126 8.83 -6.02 -5.13
CA SER A 126 9.41 -4.69 -5.33
C SER A 126 8.92 -3.72 -4.24
N LEU A 127 9.20 -2.43 -4.39
CA LEU A 127 8.70 -1.37 -3.51
C LEU A 127 7.23 -0.99 -3.77
N ARG A 128 6.53 -1.77 -4.59
CA ARG A 128 5.09 -1.70 -4.76
C ARG A 128 4.42 -3.03 -4.44
N ALA A 129 3.21 -2.94 -3.89
CA ALA A 129 2.31 -4.08 -3.75
C ALA A 129 0.96 -3.73 -4.36
N LEU A 130 0.39 -4.66 -5.12
CA LEU A 130 -0.87 -4.49 -5.83
C LEU A 130 -1.80 -5.64 -5.50
N PHE A 131 -3.04 -5.32 -5.16
CA PHE A 131 -4.08 -6.33 -4.99
C PHE A 131 -5.41 -5.80 -5.50
N SER A 132 -6.37 -6.69 -5.62
CA SER A 132 -7.75 -6.37 -5.92
C SER A 132 -8.67 -7.12 -4.99
N ALA A 133 -9.72 -6.45 -4.51
CA ALA A 133 -10.69 -7.05 -3.60
C ALA A 133 -12.12 -6.72 -4.06
N MET A 134 -12.92 -7.75 -4.27
CA MET A 134 -14.35 -7.63 -4.41
C MET A 134 -14.95 -7.47 -3.02
N LEU A 135 -15.31 -6.24 -2.67
CA LEU A 135 -16.00 -5.95 -1.43
C LEU A 135 -17.49 -5.96 -1.64
N HIS A 136 -18.18 -6.48 -0.64
CA HIS A 136 -19.60 -6.22 -0.48
C HIS A 136 -19.74 -5.12 0.57
N PRO A 137 -20.77 -4.25 0.47
CA PRO A 137 -21.08 -3.32 1.54
C PRO A 137 -21.12 -4.08 2.86
N LEU A 138 -20.30 -3.65 3.82
CA LEU A 138 -20.35 -4.23 5.15
C LEU A 138 -21.77 -4.05 5.71
N GLN A 139 -22.29 -5.09 6.35
CA GLN A 139 -23.66 -5.08 6.86
C GLN A 139 -23.74 -4.16 8.09
N GLY A 140 -24.39 -3.00 7.96
CA GLY A 140 -24.51 -2.01 9.05
C GLY A 140 -25.21 -0.73 8.60
N ASP A 141 -25.54 0.15 9.55
CA ASP A 141 -26.18 1.45 9.28
C ASP A 141 -25.22 2.47 8.65
N ASN A 142 -23.91 2.24 8.74
CA ASN A 142 -22.91 3.17 8.23
C ASN A 142 -22.50 2.81 6.78
N PRO A 143 -22.80 3.66 5.78
CA PRO A 143 -22.46 3.40 4.38
C PRO A 143 -20.97 3.58 4.07
N TYR A 144 -20.20 4.20 4.98
CA TYR A 144 -18.78 4.46 4.79
C TYR A 144 -17.94 3.24 5.17
N SER A 145 -17.04 2.87 4.27
CA SER A 145 -16.01 1.85 4.47
C SER A 145 -14.62 2.48 4.39
N PHE A 146 -13.72 2.09 5.28
CA PHE A 146 -12.31 2.47 5.24
C PHE A 146 -11.48 1.22 5.03
N LEU A 147 -10.44 1.32 4.22
CA LEU A 147 -9.48 0.25 3.98
C LEU A 147 -8.18 0.59 4.67
N HIS A 148 -7.68 -0.35 5.46
CA HIS A 148 -6.43 -0.25 6.18
C HIS A 148 -5.47 -1.34 5.73
N CYS A 149 -4.18 -1.01 5.63
CA CYS A 149 -3.13 -1.98 5.35
C CYS A 149 -1.93 -1.77 6.27
N ARG A 150 -1.51 -2.84 6.95
CA ARG A 150 -0.28 -2.97 7.70
C ARG A 150 0.80 -3.53 6.80
N LEU A 151 1.97 -2.90 6.80
CA LEU A 151 3.04 -3.17 5.86
C LEU A 151 4.34 -3.48 6.60
N SER A 152 5.19 -4.28 5.97
CA SER A 152 6.57 -4.47 6.39
C SER A 152 7.55 -4.28 5.22
N LEU A 153 8.78 -3.87 5.54
CA LEU A 153 9.87 -3.85 4.57
C LEU A 153 10.72 -5.10 4.73
N CYS A 154 10.89 -5.82 3.62
CA CYS A 154 11.67 -7.04 3.56
C CYS A 154 12.91 -6.85 2.69
N ASN A 155 14.08 -7.20 3.23
CA ASN A 155 15.32 -7.22 2.47
C ASN A 155 15.43 -8.52 1.66
N LYS A 156 15.42 -8.40 0.33
CA LYS A 156 15.47 -9.53 -0.61
C LYS A 156 16.81 -10.27 -0.59
N ARG A 157 17.89 -9.65 -0.10
CA ARG A 157 19.21 -10.27 -0.03
C ARG A 157 19.32 -11.28 1.11
N SER A 158 18.60 -11.04 2.21
CA SER A 158 18.65 -11.90 3.40
C SER A 158 17.49 -12.88 3.47
N ASN A 159 16.29 -12.48 3.01
CA ASN A 159 15.06 -13.22 3.23
C ASN A 159 14.25 -13.42 1.93
N ASN A 160 13.44 -14.48 1.91
CA ASN A 160 12.39 -14.62 0.91
C ASN A 160 11.16 -13.77 1.32
N CYS A 161 10.96 -12.69 0.57
CA CYS A 161 9.93 -11.68 0.82
C CYS A 161 8.56 -12.05 0.25
N VAL A 162 8.49 -12.94 -0.73
CA VAL A 162 7.21 -13.34 -1.33
C VAL A 162 6.48 -14.26 -0.35
N PRO A 163 5.26 -13.90 0.09
CA PRO A 163 4.48 -14.73 0.98
C PRO A 163 4.07 -16.04 0.30
N PHE A 164 4.08 -17.13 1.06
CA PHE A 164 3.78 -18.46 0.55
C PHE A 164 2.39 -18.91 1.00
N CYS A 165 1.41 -18.80 0.11
CA CYS A 165 0.01 -19.10 0.39
C CYS A 165 -0.31 -20.55 0.00
N ARG A 166 -0.35 -21.48 0.98
CA ARG A 166 -0.83 -22.85 0.73
C ARG A 166 -2.35 -22.86 0.65
N GLY A 167 -2.91 -23.42 -0.42
CA GLY A 167 -4.36 -23.55 -0.67
C GLY A 167 -5.15 -24.46 0.30
N ARG A 168 -4.60 -24.83 1.46
CA ARG A 168 -5.35 -25.45 2.56
C ARG A 168 -4.89 -24.81 3.86
N ALA A 169 -5.85 -24.34 4.65
CA ALA A 169 -5.67 -23.93 6.04
C ALA A 169 -5.04 -25.09 6.84
N ARG A 170 -3.71 -25.13 6.90
CA ARG A 170 -2.97 -25.85 7.92
C ARG A 170 -2.33 -24.82 8.83
N ARG A 171 -2.40 -25.13 10.14
CA ARG A 171 -1.98 -24.30 11.27
C ARG A 171 -0.91 -23.28 10.89
N PHE A 172 -1.35 -22.03 10.98
CA PHE A 172 -0.57 -20.82 10.91
C PHE A 172 0.69 -20.93 11.76
N VAL A 173 1.85 -20.75 11.15
CA VAL A 173 3.05 -20.37 11.87
C VAL A 173 3.10 -18.85 11.73
N PRO A 174 2.89 -18.08 12.81
CA PRO A 174 3.07 -16.63 12.74
C PRO A 174 4.49 -16.36 12.22
N ARG A 175 4.61 -15.65 11.10
CA ARG A 175 5.90 -14.98 10.84
C ARG A 175 6.03 -13.92 11.92
N PHE A 176 7.03 -14.10 12.78
CA PHE A 176 7.40 -13.04 13.69
C PHE A 176 8.06 -11.93 12.85
N VAL A 177 7.26 -10.96 12.44
CA VAL A 177 7.77 -9.70 11.90
C VAL A 177 8.12 -8.86 13.12
N PRO A 178 9.40 -8.56 13.36
CA PRO A 178 9.76 -7.70 14.47
C PRO A 178 9.06 -6.35 14.32
N HIS A 179 8.54 -5.81 15.44
CA HIS A 179 7.74 -4.58 15.43
C HIS A 179 8.48 -3.38 14.81
N PHE A 180 9.81 -3.35 14.89
CA PHE A 180 10.65 -2.32 14.28
C PHE A 180 10.69 -2.37 12.74
N ALA A 181 10.21 -3.44 12.11
CA ALA A 181 10.09 -3.57 10.66
C ALA A 181 8.67 -3.28 10.15
N GLN A 182 7.71 -2.98 11.04
CA GLN A 182 6.34 -2.63 10.68
C GLN A 182 6.20 -1.12 10.47
N LEU A 183 5.63 -0.75 9.33
CA LEU A 183 5.21 0.61 9.03
C LEU A 183 3.88 0.91 9.72
N ASP A 184 3.58 2.21 9.91
CA ASP A 184 2.27 2.60 10.43
C ASP A 184 1.17 2.17 9.46
N PRO A 185 -0.01 1.75 9.95
CA PRO A 185 -1.10 1.32 9.07
C PRO A 185 -1.52 2.44 8.13
N LEU A 186 -1.46 2.17 6.82
CA LEU A 186 -2.01 3.09 5.82
C LEU A 186 -3.53 2.97 5.82
N THR A 187 -4.20 4.09 5.65
CA THR A 187 -5.67 4.17 5.61
C THR A 187 -6.12 4.93 4.37
N ILE A 188 -7.11 4.40 3.64
CA ILE A 188 -7.77 5.08 2.53
C ILE A 188 -9.29 4.98 2.68
N GLY A 189 -9.98 6.06 2.34
CA GLY A 189 -11.41 6.20 2.45
C GLY A 189 -11.81 7.64 2.73
N PRO A 190 -13.11 7.93 2.86
CA PRO A 190 -14.21 6.94 2.88
C PRO A 190 -14.57 6.38 1.50
N ILE A 191 -14.99 5.12 1.46
CA ILE A 191 -15.52 4.42 0.28
C ILE A 191 -17.01 4.16 0.52
N THR A 192 -17.87 4.61 -0.40
CA THR A 192 -19.32 4.40 -0.37
C THR A 192 -19.79 3.52 -1.51
N TRP A 193 -20.95 2.86 -1.32
CA TRP A 193 -21.51 1.91 -2.28
C TRP A 193 -22.85 2.39 -2.83
N GLU A 194 -22.95 2.52 -4.14
CA GLU A 194 -24.20 2.83 -4.85
C GLU A 194 -24.90 1.54 -5.27
N LYS A 195 -26.21 1.46 -4.99
CA LYS A 195 -27.05 0.29 -5.28
C LYS A 195 -27.51 0.23 -6.72
#